data_AF-A0A2P8R454-F1
#
_entry.id   AF-A0A2P8R454-F1
#
_cell.length_a   1.000
_cell.length_b   1.000
_cell.length_c   1.000
_cell.angle_alpha   90.00
_cell.angle_beta   90.00
_cell.angle_gamma   90.00
#
_symmetry.space_group_name_H-M   'P 1'
#
loop_
_entity.id
_entity.type
_entity.pdbx_description
1 polymer ?
#
loop_
_entity_poly.entity_id
_entity_poly.type
_entity_poly.pdbx_seq_one_letter_code
_entity_poly.pdbx_strand_id
1 'polypeptide(L)'
;MNEYQKEVFSNLILLREKLEIYLQTPKKLEIYAESFEKFFEAGNCNEIKFKATWSCWAFFGGYFFFLYRKDYKKALIFSVILYAVI
;
A
#
# COMPACT_ATOMS: atom_id res chain seq x y z
N MET A 1 -14.06 -8.85 3.22
CA MET A 1 -14.67 -7.81 2.37
C MET A 1 -16.07 -8.24 2.02
N ASN A 2 -17.07 -7.37 2.16
CA ASN A 2 -18.48 -7.68 1.84
C ASN A 2 -18.71 -7.63 0.32
N GLU A 3 -19.77 -8.26 -0.20
CA GLU A 3 -20.06 -8.28 -1.64
C GLU A 3 -20.22 -6.87 -2.22
N TYR A 4 -20.94 -6.00 -1.52
CA TYR A 4 -21.07 -4.58 -1.86
C TYR A 4 -19.71 -3.88 -1.99
N GLN A 5 -18.76 -4.19 -1.11
CA GLN A 5 -17.43 -3.58 -1.16
C GLN A 5 -16.65 -4.07 -2.39
N LYS A 6 -16.77 -5.35 -2.74
CA LYS A 6 -16.16 -5.89 -3.97
C LYS A 6 -16.73 -5.19 -5.22
N GLU A 7 -18.03 -4.98 -5.26
CA GLU A 7 -18.69 -4.28 -6.37
C GLU A 7 -18.18 -2.86 -6.51
N VAL A 8 -18.12 -2.10 -5.42
CA VAL A 8 -17.57 -0.73 -5.38
C VAL A 8 -16.12 -0.68 -5.86
N PHE A 9 -15.29 -1.65 -5.46
CA PHE A 9 -13.88 -1.70 -5.82
C PHE A 9 -13.61 -2.22 -7.23
N SER A 10 -14.51 -3.04 -7.78
CA SER A 10 -14.46 -3.49 -9.17
C SER A 10 -14.84 -2.40 -10.17
N ASN A 11 -15.66 -1.42 -9.74
CA ASN A 11 -16.07 -0.30 -10.58
C ASN A 11 -15.19 0.94 -10.33
N LEU A 12 -14.25 1.15 -11.23
CA LEU A 12 -13.26 2.23 -11.16
C LEU A 12 -13.86 3.65 -11.16
N ILE A 13 -15.06 3.85 -11.73
CA ILE A 13 -15.75 5.15 -11.73
C ILE A 13 -16.39 5.38 -10.37
N LEU A 14 -17.11 4.37 -9.88
CA LEU A 14 -17.81 4.45 -8.60
C LEU A 14 -16.83 4.57 -7.42
N LEU A 15 -15.67 3.92 -7.51
CA LEU A 15 -14.58 4.08 -6.56
C LEU A 15 -14.10 5.54 -6.46
N ARG A 16 -13.90 6.18 -7.62
CA ARG A 16 -13.44 7.57 -7.70
C ARG A 16 -14.48 8.53 -7.15
N GLU A 17 -15.76 8.37 -7.50
CA GLU A 17 -16.85 9.19 -6.95
C GLU A 17 -16.93 9.08 -5.41
N LYS A 18 -16.82 7.86 -4.87
CA LYS A 18 -16.81 7.66 -3.42
C LYS A 18 -15.57 8.32 -2.79
N LEU A 19 -14.39 8.13 -3.37
CA LEU A 19 -13.17 8.77 -2.90
C LEU A 19 -13.27 10.30 -2.95
N GLU A 20 -13.92 10.87 -3.96
CA GLU A 20 -14.13 12.31 -4.10
C GLU A 20 -14.95 12.88 -2.95
N ILE A 21 -16.06 12.21 -2.63
CA ILE A 21 -16.94 12.59 -1.51
C ILE A 21 -16.16 12.58 -0.19
N TYR A 22 -15.29 11.59 0.03
CA TYR A 22 -14.55 11.45 1.29
C TYR A 22 -13.29 12.32 1.38
N LEU A 23 -12.54 12.49 0.29
CA LEU A 23 -11.29 13.27 0.30
C LEU A 23 -11.50 14.77 0.10
N GLN A 24 -12.60 15.19 -0.53
CA GLN A 24 -12.91 16.59 -0.88
C GLN A 24 -11.76 17.33 -1.59
N THR A 25 -10.82 16.58 -2.20
CA THR A 25 -9.60 17.12 -2.81
C THR A 25 -9.29 16.41 -4.13
N PRO A 26 -9.48 17.09 -5.28
CA PRO A 26 -9.31 16.44 -6.59
C PRO A 26 -7.86 16.06 -6.87
N LYS A 27 -6.89 16.87 -6.41
CA LYS A 27 -5.45 16.61 -6.64
C LYS A 27 -4.92 15.32 -6.00
N LYS A 28 -5.57 14.84 -4.93
CA LYS A 28 -5.14 13.63 -4.22
C LYS A 28 -5.94 12.40 -4.64
N LEU A 29 -7.08 12.60 -5.27
CA LEU A 29 -8.00 11.52 -5.63
C LEU A 29 -7.33 10.44 -6.49
N GLU A 30 -6.61 10.84 -7.52
CA GLU A 30 -5.93 9.90 -8.42
C GLU A 30 -4.84 9.11 -7.70
N ILE A 31 -4.05 9.75 -6.84
CA ILE A 31 -2.98 9.10 -6.07
C ILE A 31 -3.57 8.03 -5.14
N TYR A 32 -4.71 8.31 -4.52
CA TYR A 32 -5.38 7.36 -3.64
C TYR A 32 -6.05 6.24 -4.42
N ALA A 33 -6.66 6.54 -5.58
CA ALA A 33 -7.23 5.52 -6.47
C ALA A 33 -6.15 4.56 -6.98
N GLU A 34 -5.02 5.09 -7.48
CA GLU A 34 -3.91 4.29 -7.98
C GLU A 34 -3.26 3.43 -6.87
N SER A 35 -3.11 3.99 -5.67
CA SER A 35 -2.62 3.24 -4.51
C SER A 35 -3.58 2.11 -4.13
N PHE A 36 -4.88 2.39 -4.18
CA PHE A 36 -5.92 1.43 -3.86
C PHE A 36 -5.94 0.26 -4.86
N GLU A 37 -5.85 0.54 -6.16
CA GLU A 37 -5.77 -0.47 -7.23
C GLU A 37 -4.58 -1.42 -6.98
N LYS A 38 -3.41 -0.88 -6.62
CA LYS A 38 -2.22 -1.69 -6.29
C LYS A 38 -2.40 -2.58 -5.06
N PHE A 39 -3.16 -2.14 -4.06
CA PHE A 39 -3.47 -2.94 -2.87
C PHE A 39 -4.55 -4.00 -3.10
N PHE A 40 -5.50 -3.69 -3.98
CA PHE A 40 -6.56 -4.61 -4.39
C PHE A 40 -6.02 -5.75 -5.24
N GLU A 41 -5.15 -5.44 -6.20
CA GLU A 41 -4.43 -6.43 -7.00
C GLU A 41 -3.55 -7.33 -6.10
N ALA A 42 -2.88 -6.76 -5.10
CA ALA A 42 -2.04 -7.51 -4.17
C ALA A 42 -2.82 -8.53 -3.30
N GLY A 43 -4.11 -8.30 -3.09
CA GLY A 43 -5.01 -9.19 -2.38
C GLY A 43 -5.86 -10.07 -3.31
N ASN A 44 -5.41 -10.30 -4.55
CA ASN A 44 -6.11 -11.12 -5.55
C ASN A 44 -7.56 -10.67 -5.79
N CYS A 45 -7.82 -9.36 -5.76
CA CYS A 45 -9.16 -8.76 -5.97
C CYS A 45 -10.24 -9.23 -4.99
N ASN A 46 -9.85 -9.86 -3.87
CA ASN A 46 -10.76 -10.38 -2.85
C ASN A 46 -10.61 -9.67 -1.50
N GLU A 47 -9.43 -9.12 -1.25
CA GLU A 47 -9.09 -8.36 -0.05
C GLU A 47 -8.17 -7.20 -0.41
N ILE A 48 -8.11 -6.19 0.46
CA ILE A 48 -7.14 -5.11 0.35
C ILE A 48 -5.91 -5.58 1.12
N LYS A 49 -4.85 -5.92 0.39
CA LYS A 49 -3.60 -6.38 1.01
C LYS A 49 -2.54 -5.30 0.91
N PHE A 50 -1.85 -5.06 2.02
CA PHE A 50 -0.74 -4.12 2.03
C PHE A 50 0.37 -4.59 1.09
N LYS A 51 0.73 -3.73 0.12
CA LYS A 51 1.87 -3.89 -0.78
C LYS A 51 2.90 -2.82 -0.44
N ALA A 52 4.13 -3.22 -0.13
CA ALA A 52 5.15 -2.25 0.20
C ALA A 52 5.41 -1.33 -0.99
N THR A 53 5.05 -0.05 -0.84
CA THR A 53 5.40 1.01 -1.79
C THR A 53 6.76 1.60 -1.43
N TRP A 54 7.54 1.88 -2.47
CA TRP A 54 8.83 2.54 -2.37
C TRP A 54 8.64 3.96 -1.81
N SER A 55 9.45 4.34 -0.83
CA SER A 55 9.50 5.71 -0.32
C SER A 55 10.94 6.10 -0.07
N CYS A 56 11.27 7.39 -0.14
CA CYS A 56 12.61 7.88 0.20
C CYS A 56 13.01 7.50 1.64
N TRP A 57 12.02 7.33 2.52
CA TRP A 57 12.23 6.87 3.89
C TRP A 57 12.70 5.41 3.95
N ALA A 58 12.32 4.57 2.98
CA ALA A 58 12.81 3.20 2.86
C ALA A 58 14.31 3.15 2.51
N PHE A 59 14.78 4.12 1.72
CA PHE A 59 16.18 4.21 1.30
C PHE A 59 17.09 4.61 2.48
N PHE A 60 16.71 5.64 3.24
CA PHE A 60 17.54 6.15 4.34
C PHE A 60 17.32 5.45 5.68
N GLY A 61 16.13 4.88 5.92
CA GLY A 61 15.79 4.28 7.22
C GLY A 61 16.21 2.81 7.38
N GLY A 62 16.58 2.12 6.29
CA GLY A 62 17.16 0.77 6.31
C GLY A 62 16.40 -0.22 7.22
N TYR A 63 17.11 -0.85 8.15
CA TYR A 63 16.54 -1.81 9.11
C TYR A 63 15.41 -1.21 9.97
N PHE A 64 15.60 0.00 10.51
CA PHE A 64 14.63 0.66 11.37
C PHE A 64 13.34 1.02 10.62
N PHE A 65 13.44 1.32 9.32
CA PHE A 65 12.28 1.54 8.45
C PHE A 65 11.37 0.32 8.37
N PHE A 66 11.95 -0.87 8.14
CA PHE A 66 11.17 -2.10 8.03
C PHE A 66 10.59 -2.53 9.38
N LEU A 67 11.29 -2.29 10.48
CA LEU A 67 10.76 -2.51 11.83
C LEU A 67 9.55 -1.62 12.14
N TYR A 68 9.65 -0.31 11.85
CA TYR A 68 8.55 0.64 12.06
C TYR A 68 7.28 0.22 11.30
N ARG A 69 7.46 -0.25 10.06
CA ARG A 69 6.35 -0.71 9.20
C ARG A 69 5.84 -2.11 9.56
N LYS A 70 6.39 -2.74 10.60
CA LYS A 70 6.09 -4.12 11.05
C LYS A 70 6.33 -5.19 9.98
N ASP A 71 7.21 -4.91 9.01
CA ASP A 71 7.59 -5.86 7.95
C ASP A 71 8.82 -6.67 8.38
N TYR A 72 8.62 -7.56 9.36
CA TYR A 72 9.70 -8.28 10.04
C TYR A 72 10.54 -9.16 9.11
N LYS A 73 9.93 -9.73 8.06
CA LYS A 73 10.66 -10.56 7.09
C LYS A 73 11.71 -9.75 6.35
N LYS A 74 11.36 -8.55 5.89
CA LYS A 74 12.31 -7.65 5.21
C LYS A 74 13.31 -7.05 6.17
N ALA A 75 12.90 -6.75 7.40
CA ALA A 75 13.82 -6.28 8.45
C ALA A 75 14.93 -7.31 8.70
N LEU A 76 14.59 -8.60 8.82
CA LEU A 76 15.57 -9.66 9.04
C LEU A 76 16.54 -9.84 7.87
N ILE A 77 16.03 -9.80 6.62
CA ILE A 77 16.89 -9.84 5.43
C ILE A 77 17.86 -8.66 5.43
N PHE A 78 17.35 -7.45 5.72
CA PHE A 78 18.18 -6.24 5.74
C PHE A 78 19.23 -6.29 6.86
N SER A 79 18.90 -6.84 8.03
CA SER A 79 19.87 -7.00 9.12
C SER A 79 20.97 -8.02 8.78
N VAL A 80 20.62 -9.13 8.13
CA VAL A 80 21.62 -10.13 7.69
C VAL A 80 22.56 -9.53 6.65
N ILE A 81 22.05 -8.79 5.67
CA ILE A 81 22.88 -8.10 4.68
C ILE A 81 23.80 -7.07 5.35
N LEU A 82 23.26 -6.26 6.28
CA LEU A 82 24.06 -5.26 7.01
C LEU A 82 25.21 -5.91 7.79
N TYR A 83 24.94 -7.03 8.49
CA TYR A 83 25.95 -7.75 9.26
C TYR A 83 26.93 -8.56 8.40
N ALA A 84 26.57 -8.95 7.18
CA ALA A 84 27.45 -9.71 6.28
C ALA A 84 28.41 -8.81 5.48
N VAL A 85 28.14 -7.50 5.43
CA VAL A 85 28.92 -6.49 4.68
C VAL A 85 29.91 -5.73 5.59
N ILE A 86 29.74 -5.83 6.92
CA ILE A 86 30.65 -5.32 7.95
C ILE A 86 31.59 -6.45 8.38
#